data_AF-A0A8C3Y2Z0-F1
#
_entry.id   AF-A0A8C3Y2Z0-F1
#
_cell.length_a   1.000
_cell.length_b   1.000
_cell.length_c   1.000
_cell.angle_alpha   90.00
_cell.angle_beta   90.00
_cell.angle_gamma   90.00
#
_symmetry.space_group_name_H-M   'P 1'
#
loop_
_entity.id
_entity.type
_entity.pdbx_description
1 polymer ?
#
loop_
_entity_poly.entity_id
_entity_poly.type
_entity_poly.pdbx_seq_one_letter_code
_entity_poly.pdbx_strand_id
1 'polypeptide(L)'
;MMENKVFLSFTFYSTILILKMYVVAIITGQVRLRKKAFANPEDAVRNGGLQFCRQDPDVERCLRAHRNDMENIFPFLFLGAIYSLLDPSPTVARIHFLIFCVGRIIHTIAYLLRLRAPTRSLAYSVAQLPCFSMALQILLATTPYW
;
A
#
# COMPACT_ATOMS: atom_id res chain seq x y z
N MET A 1 22.46 5.30 14.16
CA MET A 1 21.23 4.95 13.41
C MET A 1 21.25 5.45 11.95
N MET A 2 21.76 6.65 11.65
CA MET A 2 21.85 7.18 10.27
C MET A 2 22.99 6.62 9.40
N GLU A 3 23.70 5.58 9.83
CA GLU A 3 24.81 4.98 9.07
C GLU A 3 24.36 3.80 8.18
N ASN A 4 23.24 3.15 8.53
CA ASN A 4 22.69 2.07 7.70
C ASN A 4 21.95 2.65 6.49
N LYS A 5 22.67 2.77 5.37
CA LYS A 5 22.16 3.29 4.09
C LYS A 5 20.95 2.49 3.58
N VAL A 6 20.90 1.19 3.84
CA VAL A 6 19.76 0.33 3.48
C VAL A 6 18.53 0.74 4.28
N PHE A 7 18.68 0.83 5.61
CA PHE A 7 17.58 1.20 6.49
C PHE A 7 17.04 2.61 6.19
N LEU A 8 17.93 3.58 5.93
CA LEU A 8 17.49 4.92 5.50
C LEU A 8 16.70 4.87 4.18
N SER A 9 17.16 4.09 3.20
CA SER A 9 16.44 3.89 1.95
C SER A 9 15.08 3.23 2.19
N PHE A 10 15.02 2.20 3.04
CA PHE A 10 13.78 1.54 3.43
C PHE A 10 12.81 2.53 4.08
N THR A 11 13.26 3.29 5.08
CA THR A 11 12.43 4.29 5.78
C THR A 11 11.85 5.29 4.80
N PHE A 12 12.66 5.82 3.87
CA PHE A 12 12.21 6.78 2.86
C PHE A 12 11.03 6.24 2.02
N TYR A 13 11.18 5.07 1.40
CA TYR A 13 10.11 4.50 0.56
C TYR A 13 8.89 4.06 1.38
N SER A 14 9.12 3.54 2.59
CA SER A 14 8.05 3.17 3.53
C SER A 14 7.21 4.38 3.93
N THR A 15 7.84 5.51 4.26
CA THR A 15 7.13 6.75 4.59
C THR A 15 6.32 7.27 3.40
N ILE A 16 6.86 7.23 2.18
CA ILE A 16 6.09 7.59 0.97
C ILE A 16 4.83 6.74 0.84
N LEU A 17 4.94 5.43 1.07
CA LEU A 17 3.82 4.51 0.97
C LEU A 17 2.75 4.72 2.05
N ILE A 18 3.17 5.03 3.28
CA ILE A 18 2.26 5.40 4.37
C ILE A 18 1.52 6.70 4.03
N LEU A 19 2.25 7.73 3.56
CA LEU A 19 1.64 8.99 3.11
C LEU A 19 0.62 8.74 2.00
N LYS A 20 0.95 7.88 1.03
CA LYS A 20 0.04 7.46 -0.03
C LYS A 20 -1.21 6.76 0.51
N MET A 21 -1.13 5.95 1.56
CA MET A 21 -2.30 5.35 2.22
C MET A 21 -3.18 6.41 2.88
N TYR A 22 -2.58 7.41 3.56
CA TYR A 22 -3.34 8.56 4.09
C TYR A 22 -4.06 9.33 3.00
N VAL A 23 -3.42 9.55 1.84
CA VAL A 23 -4.07 10.16 0.67
C VAL A 23 -5.29 9.35 0.21
N VAL A 24 -5.20 8.02 0.14
CA VAL A 24 -6.35 7.17 -0.20
C VAL A 24 -7.48 7.27 0.84
N ALA A 25 -7.14 7.37 2.13
CA ALA A 25 -8.12 7.60 3.20
C ALA A 25 -8.87 8.93 3.02
N ILE A 26 -8.13 10.01 2.75
CA ILE A 26 -8.70 11.34 2.47
C ILE A 26 -9.60 11.29 1.24
N ILE A 27 -9.14 10.70 0.13
CA ILE A 27 -9.94 10.52 -1.09
C ILE A 27 -11.24 9.77 -0.78
N THR A 28 -11.17 8.69 0.01
CA THR A 28 -12.36 7.94 0.42
C THR A 28 -13.38 8.83 1.13
N GLY A 29 -12.93 9.63 2.10
CA GLY A 29 -13.80 10.58 2.81
C GLY A 29 -14.43 11.64 1.87
N GLN A 30 -13.65 12.20 0.96
CA GLN A 30 -14.14 13.17 -0.03
C GLN A 30 -15.16 12.55 -0.99
N VAL A 31 -14.95 11.31 -1.44
CA VAL A 31 -15.90 10.59 -2.28
C VAL A 31 -17.21 10.34 -1.53
N ARG A 32 -17.18 9.97 -0.24
CA ARG A 32 -18.38 9.81 0.59
C ARG A 32 -19.20 11.09 0.67
N LEU A 33 -18.54 12.22 0.92
CA LEU A 33 -19.19 13.55 0.97
C LEU A 33 -19.81 13.91 -0.39
N ARG A 34 -19.02 13.81 -1.48
CA ARG A 34 -19.48 14.16 -2.83
C ARG A 34 -20.65 13.30 -3.32
N LYS A 35 -20.65 12.01 -2.99
CA LYS A 35 -21.67 11.04 -3.42
C LYS A 35 -22.86 10.93 -2.46
N LYS A 36 -22.77 11.57 -1.29
CA LYS A 36 -23.67 11.37 -0.15
C LYS A 36 -23.92 9.88 0.10
N ALA A 37 -22.83 9.18 0.41
CA ALA A 37 -22.81 7.74 0.64
C ALA A 37 -21.99 7.44 1.90
N PHE A 38 -22.69 7.45 3.04
CA PHE A 38 -22.10 7.28 4.36
C PHE A 38 -22.30 5.85 4.85
N ALA A 39 -21.38 5.39 5.69
CA ALA A 39 -21.44 4.04 6.26
C ALA A 39 -22.35 3.97 7.49
N ASN A 40 -22.44 5.07 8.25
CA ASN A 40 -23.15 5.11 9.52
C ASN A 40 -24.38 6.03 9.43
N PRO A 41 -25.49 5.69 10.12
CA PRO A 41 -26.72 6.49 10.12
C PRO A 41 -26.52 7.93 10.61
N GLU A 42 -25.72 8.15 11.65
CA GLU A 42 -25.46 9.46 12.23
C GLU A 42 -24.75 10.41 11.26
N ASP A 43 -23.81 9.90 10.46
CA ASP A 43 -23.15 10.66 9.40
C ASP A 43 -24.15 11.03 8.31
N ALA A 44 -25.03 10.11 7.94
CA ALA A 44 -26.06 10.34 6.94
C ALA A 44 -27.06 11.42 7.39
N VAL A 45 -27.55 11.34 8.63
CA VAL A 45 -28.46 12.34 9.22
C VAL A 45 -27.80 13.71 9.24
N ARG A 46 -26.55 13.82 9.70
CA ARG A 46 -25.79 15.08 9.70
C ARG A 46 -25.63 15.68 8.31
N ASN A 47 -25.60 14.85 7.26
CA ASN A 47 -25.34 15.27 5.88
C ASN A 47 -26.59 15.21 4.96
N GLY A 48 -27.80 15.16 5.54
CA GLY A 48 -29.06 15.42 4.84
C GLY A 48 -30.14 14.32 4.90
N GLY A 49 -29.91 13.21 5.59
CA GLY A 49 -30.95 12.21 5.89
C GLY A 49 -30.49 10.75 5.82
N LEU A 50 -31.27 9.86 6.46
CA LEU A 50 -30.98 8.42 6.56
C LEU A 50 -30.86 7.72 5.20
N GLN A 51 -31.49 8.23 4.14
CA GLN A 51 -31.35 7.71 2.78
C GLN A 51 -29.92 7.78 2.22
N PHE A 52 -29.04 8.58 2.83
CA PHE A 52 -27.62 8.65 2.48
C PHE A 52 -26.74 7.66 3.24
N CYS A 53 -27.30 6.88 4.17
CA CYS A 53 -26.66 5.71 4.77
C CYS A 53 -26.77 4.55 3.78
N ARG A 54 -25.85 4.51 2.82
CA ARG A 54 -25.90 3.61 1.67
C ARG A 54 -24.53 3.31 1.11
N GLN A 55 -24.44 2.22 0.34
CA GLN A 55 -23.26 1.88 -0.42
C GLN A 55 -23.18 2.69 -1.72
N ASP A 56 -21.95 2.94 -2.19
CA ASP A 56 -21.67 3.58 -3.47
C ASP A 56 -20.47 2.88 -4.14
N PRO A 57 -20.54 2.55 -5.44
CA PRO A 57 -19.48 1.83 -6.13
C PRO A 57 -18.10 2.53 -6.14
N ASP A 58 -18.06 3.86 -6.09
CA ASP A 58 -16.81 4.63 -6.03
C ASP A 58 -16.21 4.60 -4.62
N VAL A 59 -17.05 4.69 -3.58
CA VAL A 59 -16.62 4.52 -2.20
C VAL A 59 -16.02 3.13 -1.99
N GLU A 60 -16.73 2.08 -2.40
CA GLU A 60 -16.24 0.71 -2.28
C GLU A 60 -14.95 0.49 -3.07
N ARG A 61 -14.78 1.14 -4.22
CA ARG A 61 -13.55 1.09 -4.99
C ARG A 61 -12.38 1.68 -4.22
N CYS A 62 -12.58 2.82 -3.56
CA CYS A 62 -11.56 3.41 -2.69
C CYS A 62 -11.22 2.47 -1.52
N LEU A 63 -12.22 1.86 -0.90
CA LEU A 63 -12.03 0.89 0.18
C LEU A 63 -11.27 -0.36 -0.29
N ARG A 64 -11.56 -0.91 -1.47
CA ARG A 64 -10.80 -2.04 -2.03
C ARG A 64 -9.36 -1.67 -2.36
N ALA A 65 -9.12 -0.45 -2.87
CA ALA A 65 -7.76 0.04 -3.10
C ALA A 65 -6.98 0.14 -1.77
N HIS A 66 -7.60 0.74 -0.74
CA HIS A 66 -6.99 0.89 0.58
C HIS A 66 -6.76 -0.47 1.26
N ARG A 67 -7.72 -1.40 1.16
CA ARG A 67 -7.57 -2.76 1.68
C ARG A 67 -6.42 -3.49 1.03
N ASN A 68 -6.30 -3.40 -0.30
CA ASN A 68 -5.17 -4.00 -0.99
C ASN A 68 -3.84 -3.33 -0.60
N ASP A 69 -3.83 -2.04 -0.30
CA ASP A 69 -2.65 -1.40 0.28
C ASP A 69 -2.29 -2.00 1.65
N MET A 70 -3.25 -2.21 2.55
CA MET A 70 -3.00 -2.88 3.83
C MET A 70 -2.44 -4.30 3.64
N GLU A 71 -3.03 -5.08 2.73
CA GLU A 71 -2.61 -6.46 2.42
C GLU A 71 -1.18 -6.56 1.88
N ASN A 72 -0.59 -5.47 1.36
CA ASN A 72 0.72 -5.51 0.68
C ASN A 72 1.77 -4.62 1.35
N ILE A 73 1.40 -3.39 1.70
CA ILE A 73 2.32 -2.44 2.33
C ILE A 73 2.66 -2.90 3.75
N PHE A 74 1.72 -3.44 4.53
CA PHE A 74 2.05 -3.90 5.89
C PHE A 74 3.06 -5.07 5.88
N PRO A 75 2.89 -6.12 5.06
CA PRO A 75 3.94 -7.13 4.90
C PRO A 75 5.27 -6.54 4.42
N PHE A 76 5.26 -5.59 3.48
CA PHE A 76 6.49 -4.93 3.02
C PHE A 76 7.19 -4.14 4.15
N LEU A 77 6.45 -3.45 5.02
CA LEU A 77 7.02 -2.75 6.16
C LEU A 77 7.75 -3.72 7.09
N PHE A 78 7.16 -4.90 7.32
CA PHE A 78 7.80 -5.95 8.12
C PHE A 78 9.03 -6.54 7.39
N LEU A 79 8.84 -7.05 6.17
CA LEU A 79 9.89 -7.71 5.40
C LEU A 79 11.07 -6.77 5.12
N GLY A 80 10.80 -5.52 4.73
CA GLY A 80 11.83 -4.53 4.44
C GLY A 80 12.62 -4.11 5.68
N ALA A 81 11.97 -4.04 6.85
CA ALA A 81 12.66 -3.78 8.11
C ALA A 81 13.62 -4.92 8.47
N ILE A 82 13.16 -6.17 8.44
CA ILE A 82 14.00 -7.35 8.72
C ILE A 82 15.11 -7.49 7.67
N TYR A 83 14.77 -7.33 6.39
CA TYR A 83 15.74 -7.40 5.29
C TYR A 83 16.86 -6.36 5.43
N SER A 84 16.55 -5.17 5.94
CA SER A 84 17.55 -4.11 6.19
C SER A 84 18.57 -4.47 7.28
N LEU A 85 18.29 -5.50 8.10
CA LEU A 85 19.17 -6.02 9.15
C LEU A 85 20.04 -7.19 8.67
N LEU A 86 19.79 -7.75 7.49
CA LEU A 86 20.58 -8.85 6.90
C LEU A 86 21.85 -8.37 6.18
N ASP A 87 22.23 -7.11 6.37
CA ASP A 87 23.32 -6.42 5.66
C ASP A 87 23.34 -6.66 4.13
N PRO A 88 22.21 -6.45 3.43
CA PRO A 88 22.16 -6.67 1.99
C PRO A 88 22.95 -5.59 1.25
N SER A 89 23.32 -5.89 0.00
CA SER A 89 23.90 -4.88 -0.89
C SER A 89 23.01 -3.63 -0.97
N PRO A 90 23.54 -2.42 -0.66
CA PRO A 90 22.74 -1.19 -0.65
C PRO A 90 22.03 -0.89 -1.96
N THR A 91 22.69 -1.18 -3.09
CA THR A 91 22.12 -0.99 -4.42
C THR A 91 20.94 -1.93 -4.65
N VAL A 92 21.10 -3.21 -4.30
CA VAL A 92 20.06 -4.23 -4.48
C VAL A 92 18.85 -3.91 -3.61
N ALA A 93 19.07 -3.56 -2.33
CA ALA A 93 17.97 -3.21 -1.44
C ALA A 93 17.20 -1.97 -1.91
N ARG A 94 17.91 -0.93 -2.37
CA ARG A 94 17.27 0.26 -2.96
C ARG A 94 16.39 -0.09 -4.16
N ILE A 95 16.83 -1.01 -5.03
CA ILE A 95 16.04 -1.47 -6.18
C ILE A 95 14.77 -2.20 -5.71
N HIS A 96 14.87 -3.08 -4.71
CA HIS A 96 13.70 -3.76 -4.13
C HIS A 96 12.66 -2.77 -3.63
N PHE A 97 13.09 -1.80 -2.82
CA PHE A 97 12.20 -0.80 -2.25
C PHE A 97 11.60 0.13 -3.31
N LEU A 98 12.38 0.52 -4.32
CA LEU A 98 11.93 1.35 -5.43
C LEU A 98 10.88 0.63 -6.28
N ILE A 99 11.13 -0.61 -6.70
CA ILE A 99 10.19 -1.41 -7.50
C ILE A 99 8.88 -1.58 -6.74
N PHE A 100 8.95 -1.92 -5.46
CA PHE A 100 7.76 -2.04 -4.62
C PHE A 100 7.01 -0.70 -4.57
N CYS A 101 7.70 0.40 -4.24
CA CYS A 101 7.09 1.72 -4.09
C CYS A 101 6.39 2.17 -5.37
N VAL A 102 7.10 2.16 -6.52
CA VAL A 102 6.55 2.57 -7.82
C VAL A 102 5.39 1.66 -8.23
N GLY A 103 5.54 0.35 -8.09
CA GLY A 103 4.47 -0.62 -8.39
C GLY A 103 3.19 -0.35 -7.57
N ARG A 104 3.33 -0.05 -6.28
CA ARG A 104 2.18 0.31 -5.42
C ARG A 104 1.54 1.64 -5.78
N ILE A 105 2.33 2.65 -6.17
CA ILE A 105 1.79 3.94 -6.65
C ILE A 105 0.99 3.73 -7.94
N ILE A 106 1.58 3.03 -8.93
CA ILE A 106 0.89 2.71 -10.18
C ILE A 106 -0.37 1.87 -9.92
N HIS A 107 -0.30 0.90 -9.00
CA HIS A 107 -1.46 0.10 -8.62
C HIS A 107 -2.60 0.96 -8.08
N THR A 108 -2.33 1.88 -7.14
CA THR A 108 -3.35 2.80 -6.61
C THR A 108 -3.94 3.69 -7.71
N ILE A 109 -3.11 4.28 -8.58
CA ILE A 109 -3.56 5.10 -9.71
C ILE A 109 -4.47 4.29 -10.64
N ALA A 110 -4.02 3.09 -11.05
CA ALA A 110 -4.79 2.20 -11.91
C ALA A 110 -6.14 1.81 -11.29
N TYR A 111 -6.16 1.61 -9.97
CA TYR A 111 -7.37 1.25 -9.24
C TYR A 111 -8.40 2.39 -9.23
N LEU A 112 -7.99 3.58 -8.82
CA LEU A 112 -8.87 4.73 -8.62
C LEU A 112 -9.32 5.36 -9.95
N LEU A 113 -8.43 5.42 -10.94
CA LEU A 113 -8.74 5.98 -12.27
C LEU A 113 -9.38 4.97 -13.25
N ARG A 114 -9.64 3.74 -12.79
CA ARG A 114 -10.30 2.68 -13.60
C ARG A 114 -9.54 2.40 -14.91
N LEU A 115 -8.21 2.38 -14.87
CA LEU A 115 -7.41 2.10 -16.05
C LEU A 115 -7.71 0.71 -16.62
N ARG A 116 -7.58 0.56 -17.94
CA ARG A 116 -7.88 -0.69 -18.64
C ARG A 116 -7.01 -1.82 -18.10
N ALA A 117 -7.61 -3.01 -17.93
CA ALA A 117 -6.87 -4.22 -17.64
C ALA A 117 -5.86 -4.51 -18.76
N PRO A 118 -4.66 -5.05 -18.45
CA PRO A 118 -4.25 -5.63 -17.17
C PRO A 118 -3.45 -4.69 -16.24
N THR A 119 -3.42 -3.37 -16.50
CA THR A 119 -2.51 -2.40 -15.83
C THR A 119 -2.42 -2.57 -14.31
N ARG A 120 -3.58 -2.62 -13.63
CA ARG A 120 -3.64 -2.82 -12.18
C ARG A 120 -3.02 -4.15 -11.76
N SER A 121 -3.41 -5.25 -12.39
CA SER A 121 -2.93 -6.60 -12.04
C SER A 121 -1.44 -6.73 -12.30
N LEU A 122 -0.92 -6.16 -13.38
CA LEU A 122 0.51 -6.17 -13.69
C LEU A 122 1.30 -5.37 -12.65
N ALA A 123 0.84 -4.16 -12.29
CA ALA A 123 1.49 -3.35 -11.26
C ALA A 123 1.51 -4.06 -9.89
N TYR A 124 0.43 -4.77 -9.54
CA TYR A 124 0.39 -5.63 -8.36
C TYR A 124 1.45 -6.74 -8.45
N SER A 125 1.46 -7.53 -9.54
CA SER A 125 2.38 -8.66 -9.69
C SER A 125 3.85 -8.22 -9.65
N VAL A 126 4.21 -7.13 -10.33
CA VAL A 126 5.57 -6.59 -10.32
C VAL A 126 5.97 -6.11 -8.93
N ALA A 127 5.07 -5.44 -8.20
CA ALA A 127 5.32 -5.01 -6.84
C ALA A 127 5.55 -6.19 -5.89
N GLN A 128 4.97 -7.37 -6.13
CA GLN A 128 5.17 -8.52 -5.24
C GLN A 128 6.55 -9.19 -5.41
N LEU A 129 7.24 -9.01 -6.55
CA LEU A 129 8.53 -9.67 -6.79
C LEU A 129 9.59 -9.33 -5.73
N PRO A 130 9.82 -8.06 -5.35
CA PRO A 130 10.71 -7.72 -4.24
C PRO A 130 10.29 -8.34 -2.90
N CYS A 131 8.99 -8.40 -2.60
CA CYS A 131 8.51 -8.98 -1.35
C CYS A 131 8.81 -10.48 -1.25
N PHE A 132 8.54 -11.23 -2.32
CA PHE A 132 8.90 -12.66 -2.38
C PHE A 132 10.42 -12.86 -2.26
N SER A 133 11.21 -12.04 -2.95
CA SER A 133 12.68 -12.11 -2.86
C SER A 133 13.20 -11.84 -1.44
N MET A 134 12.71 -10.79 -0.77
CA MET A 134 13.10 -10.49 0.61
C MET A 134 12.66 -11.60 1.56
N ALA A 135 11.45 -12.13 1.42
CA ALA A 135 10.96 -13.22 2.26
C ALA A 135 11.82 -14.49 2.12
N LEU A 136 12.19 -14.85 0.89
CA LEU A 136 13.09 -16.00 0.65
C LEU A 136 14.47 -15.78 1.25
N GLN A 137 15.06 -14.59 1.09
CA GLN A 137 16.36 -14.26 1.69
C GLN A 137 16.32 -14.30 3.22
N ILE A 138 15.24 -13.80 3.83
CA ILE A 138 15.03 -13.90 5.27
C ILE A 138 14.95 -15.35 5.70
N LEU A 139 14.13 -16.17 5.03
CA LEU A 139 14.01 -17.60 5.34
C LEU A 139 15.36 -18.30 5.25
N LEU A 140 16.10 -18.12 4.15
CA LEU A 140 17.41 -18.73 3.94
C LEU A 140 18.43 -18.30 5.01
N ALA A 141 18.43 -17.03 5.41
CA ALA A 141 19.29 -16.53 6.47
C ALA A 141 18.93 -17.11 7.85
N THR A 142 17.65 -17.36 8.11
CA THR A 142 17.17 -17.90 9.40
C THR A 142 17.13 -19.43 9.46
N THR A 143 17.17 -20.13 8.32
CA THR A 143 17.04 -21.60 8.24
C THR A 143 18.08 -22.35 9.07
N PRO A 144 19.36 -21.93 9.16
CA PRO A 144 20.35 -22.62 9.98
C PRO A 144 20.09 -22.61 11.49
N TYR A 145 19.11 -21.81 11.96
CA TYR A 145 18.76 -21.65 13.37
C TYR A 145 17.43 -22.33 13.75
N TRP A 146 16.88 -23.13 12.83
CA TRP A 146 15.72 -24.01 13.03
C TRP A 146 16.15 -25.47 12.95
#